data_AF-A0A960R2N5-F1
#
_entry.id   AF-A0A960R2N5-F1
#
_cell.length_a   1.000
_cell.length_b   1.000
_cell.length_c   1.000
_cell.angle_alpha   90.00
_cell.angle_beta   90.00
_cell.angle_gamma   90.00
#
_symmetry.space_group_name_H-M   'P 1'
#
loop_
_entity.id
_entity.type
_entity.pdbx_description
1 polymer ?
#
loop_
_entity_poly.entity_id
_entity_poly.type
_entity_poly.pdbx_seq_one_letter_code
_entity_poly.pdbx_strand_id
1 'polypeptide(L)'
;MAAINRHSLPEEVIDFADSMIFQRGVENVFSDFPLVIQRLPDEGSRIEFTKVLMRVRSLMARLRISPSADLNQLKDYWTIGSKNRDILPILDAVSSTKGVDYIDLVHLLPPNARRLLFVYPNADMSVGDEFPDCFWTAFNFMESELSDRNLDNPLDMNLGTRWLQVEPPLRLGDMIVISESDTGEAVHACSFIADDMVYTKNGLSLMRPFTIASLETMLSNYHKQGATAVSYYRHRDVIAAEAQR
;
A
#
# COMPACT_ATOMS: atom_id res chain seq x y z
N MET A 1 16.04 6.73 1.13
CA MET A 1 16.54 5.53 0.45
C MET A 1 17.14 4.56 1.45
N ALA A 2 16.95 3.25 1.25
CA ALA A 2 17.78 2.25 1.93
C ALA A 2 19.24 2.45 1.50
N ALA A 3 20.19 2.33 2.42
CA ALA A 3 21.61 2.40 2.08
C ALA A 3 21.91 1.38 0.97
N ILE A 4 22.61 1.82 -0.08
CA ILE A 4 23.12 0.92 -1.11
C ILE A 4 23.90 -0.18 -0.39
N ASN A 5 23.61 -1.44 -0.69
CA ASN A 5 24.31 -2.55 -0.06
C ASN A 5 25.74 -2.56 -0.58
N ARG A 6 26.65 -1.88 0.13
CA ARG A 6 28.01 -1.54 -0.31
C ARG A 6 28.90 -2.77 -0.56
N HIS A 7 28.47 -3.97 -0.16
CA HIS A 7 29.29 -5.18 -0.23
C HIS A 7 29.18 -5.94 -1.56
N SER A 8 28.24 -5.58 -2.44
CA SER A 8 28.00 -6.29 -3.70
C SER A 8 28.33 -5.46 -4.95
N LEU A 9 28.87 -4.25 -4.81
CA LEU A 9 29.17 -3.35 -5.93
C LEU A 9 30.58 -2.74 -5.78
N PRO A 10 31.32 -2.48 -6.88
CA PRO A 10 32.60 -1.78 -6.82
C PRO A 10 32.48 -0.39 -6.20
N GLU A 11 33.48 0.04 -5.41
CA GLU A 11 33.44 1.32 -4.69
C GLU A 11 33.33 2.53 -5.63
N GLU A 12 34.05 2.52 -6.76
CA GLU A 12 33.98 3.56 -7.79
C GLU A 12 32.56 3.74 -8.37
N VAL A 13 31.81 2.63 -8.50
CA VAL A 13 30.42 2.65 -8.96
C VAL A 13 29.50 3.25 -7.91
N ILE A 14 29.74 2.93 -6.62
CA ILE A 14 28.96 3.47 -5.51
C ILE A 14 29.16 4.98 -5.42
N ASP A 15 30.41 5.46 -5.48
CA ASP A 15 30.72 6.89 -5.44
C ASP A 15 30.08 7.62 -6.63
N PHE A 16 30.13 7.01 -7.82
CA PHE A 16 29.45 7.55 -8.98
C PHE A 16 27.93 7.57 -8.83
N ALA A 17 27.32 6.51 -8.29
CA ALA A 17 25.88 6.46 -8.03
C ALA A 17 25.46 7.48 -6.96
N ASP A 18 26.25 7.65 -5.89
CA ASP A 18 26.00 8.63 -4.83
C ASP A 18 26.04 10.07 -5.39
N SER A 19 26.85 10.34 -6.42
CA SER A 19 26.84 11.64 -7.12
C SER A 19 25.56 11.95 -7.89
N MET A 20 24.72 10.93 -8.15
CA MET A 20 23.41 11.05 -8.79
C MET A 20 22.26 11.11 -7.77
N ILE A 21 22.58 11.09 -6.48
CA ILE A 21 21.60 11.30 -5.41
C ILE A 21 21.52 12.80 -5.12
N PHE A 22 20.31 13.34 -5.20
CA PHE A 22 20.04 14.72 -4.85
C PHE A 22 18.85 14.82 -3.90
N GLN A 23 18.80 15.89 -3.11
CA GLN A 23 17.65 16.16 -2.25
C GLN A 23 16.54 16.82 -3.06
N ARG A 24 15.34 16.26 -2.94
CA ARG A 24 14.10 16.87 -3.41
C ARG A 24 13.19 17.02 -2.20
N GLY A 25 13.17 18.19 -1.57
CA GLY A 25 12.51 18.38 -0.26
C GLY A 25 13.20 17.55 0.83
N VAL A 26 12.44 16.80 1.63
CA VAL A 26 12.98 15.97 2.72
C VAL A 26 13.48 14.58 2.28
N GLU A 27 13.39 14.25 0.99
CA GLU A 27 13.80 12.93 0.48
C GLU A 27 15.01 13.02 -0.43
N ASN A 28 15.81 11.97 -0.38
CA ASN A 28 16.85 11.70 -1.37
C ASN A 28 16.23 10.99 -2.57
N VAL A 29 16.43 11.55 -3.76
CA VAL A 29 15.98 11.02 -5.05
C VAL A 29 17.22 10.69 -5.86
N PHE A 30 17.11 9.67 -6.71
CA PHE A 30 18.19 9.19 -7.56
C PHE A 30 17.86 9.52 -9.04
N SER A 31 18.81 10.12 -9.77
CA SER A 31 18.70 10.37 -11.22
C SER A 31 19.62 9.48 -12.04
N ASP A 32 19.49 9.55 -13.37
CA ASP A 32 20.48 9.02 -14.32
C ASP A 32 20.76 7.52 -14.20
N PHE A 33 19.73 6.74 -13.87
CA PHE A 33 19.79 5.27 -13.81
C PHE A 33 20.42 4.62 -15.05
N PRO A 34 20.07 4.98 -16.30
CA PRO A 34 20.71 4.39 -17.48
C PRO A 34 22.22 4.62 -17.53
N LEU A 35 22.71 5.76 -17.02
CA LEU A 35 24.12 6.11 -17.02
C LEU A 35 24.92 5.25 -16.04
N VAL A 36 24.37 4.99 -14.83
CA VAL A 36 25.02 4.11 -13.86
C VAL A 36 25.00 2.66 -14.33
N ILE A 37 23.89 2.19 -14.91
CA ILE A 37 23.78 0.82 -15.47
C ILE A 37 24.83 0.55 -16.55
N GLN A 38 25.11 1.52 -17.42
CA GLN A 38 26.12 1.38 -18.48
C GLN A 38 27.54 1.24 -17.95
N ARG A 39 27.83 1.74 -16.73
CA ARG A 39 29.15 1.65 -16.10
C ARG A 39 29.36 0.39 -15.26
N LEU A 40 28.29 -0.37 -15.00
CA LEU A 40 28.39 -1.61 -14.25
C LEU A 40 29.09 -2.70 -15.11
N PRO A 41 30.07 -3.42 -14.53
CA PRO A 41 31.01 -4.25 -15.29
C PRO A 41 30.37 -5.49 -15.90
N ASP A 42 29.30 -6.01 -15.30
CA ASP A 42 28.65 -7.26 -15.68
C ASP A 42 27.14 -7.23 -15.39
N GLU A 43 26.42 -8.21 -15.93
CA GLU A 43 24.97 -8.36 -15.78
C GLU A 43 24.55 -8.57 -14.32
N GLY A 44 25.32 -9.33 -13.53
CA GLY A 44 25.04 -9.56 -12.12
C GLY A 44 25.09 -8.26 -11.32
N SER A 45 26.12 -7.43 -11.55
CA SER A 45 26.23 -6.10 -10.95
C SER A 45 25.07 -5.19 -11.33
N ARG A 46 24.58 -5.24 -12.58
CA ARG A 46 23.38 -4.51 -13.05
C ARG A 46 22.12 -4.95 -12.33
N ILE A 47 21.93 -6.25 -12.15
CA ILE A 47 20.80 -6.83 -11.43
C ILE A 47 20.82 -6.38 -9.96
N GLU A 48 21.96 -6.49 -9.28
CA GLU A 48 22.07 -6.11 -7.87
C GLU A 48 21.86 -4.60 -7.64
N PHE A 49 22.42 -3.75 -8.49
CA PHE A 49 22.17 -2.32 -8.43
C PHE A 49 20.69 -1.97 -8.66
N THR A 50 20.07 -2.61 -9.65
CA THR A 50 18.64 -2.46 -9.93
C THR A 50 17.78 -2.87 -8.73
N LYS A 51 18.07 -4.03 -8.13
CA LYS A 51 17.39 -4.49 -6.89
C LYS A 51 17.51 -3.47 -5.77
N VAL A 52 18.68 -2.87 -5.58
CA VAL A 52 18.89 -1.85 -4.53
C VAL A 52 18.01 -0.62 -4.76
N LEU A 53 17.95 -0.11 -5.98
CA LEU A 53 17.13 1.06 -6.32
C LEU A 53 15.63 0.79 -6.26
N MET A 54 15.21 -0.45 -6.56
CA MET A 54 13.81 -0.87 -6.50
C MET A 54 13.30 -1.20 -5.09
N ARG A 55 14.16 -1.15 -4.06
CA ARG A 55 13.74 -1.43 -2.69
C ARG A 55 12.77 -0.37 -2.20
N VAL A 56 11.57 -0.83 -1.83
CA VAL A 56 10.58 -0.02 -1.13
C VAL A 56 10.58 -0.44 0.34
N ARG A 57 10.60 0.53 1.25
CA ARG A 57 10.41 0.24 2.68
C ARG A 57 8.96 -0.17 2.88
N SER A 58 8.77 -1.28 3.60
CA SER A 58 7.46 -1.80 3.93
C SER A 58 7.38 -2.19 5.39
N LEU A 59 6.17 -2.26 5.92
CA LEU A 59 5.89 -2.72 7.28
C LEU A 59 5.53 -4.20 7.27
N MET A 60 6.17 -4.97 8.15
CA MET A 60 5.72 -6.32 8.54
C MET A 60 5.13 -6.21 9.95
N ALA A 61 3.80 -6.15 10.02
CA ALA A 61 3.08 -5.95 11.27
C ALA A 61 2.47 -7.24 11.79
N ARG A 62 2.36 -7.34 13.12
CA ARG A 62 1.69 -8.42 13.83
C ARG A 62 0.64 -7.84 14.76
N LEU A 63 -0.57 -8.40 14.72
CA LEU A 63 -1.59 -8.12 15.71
C LEU A 63 -1.28 -8.94 16.96
N ARG A 64 -1.18 -8.27 18.11
CA ARG A 64 -1.12 -8.93 19.40
C ARG A 64 -2.51 -9.03 20.01
N ILE A 65 -2.94 -10.23 20.39
CA ILE A 65 -4.20 -10.47 21.09
C ILE A 65 -3.89 -10.67 22.57
N SER A 66 -4.12 -9.63 23.38
CA SER A 66 -3.96 -9.73 24.83
C SER A 66 -5.08 -10.57 25.46
N PRO A 67 -4.85 -11.23 26.61
CA PRO A 67 -5.89 -11.98 27.33
C PRO A 67 -7.13 -11.16 27.73
N SER A 68 -6.97 -9.84 27.86
CA SER A 68 -8.05 -8.89 28.18
C SER A 68 -8.70 -8.24 26.95
N ALA A 69 -8.31 -8.64 25.73
CA ALA A 69 -8.85 -8.05 24.51
C ALA A 69 -10.33 -8.44 24.32
N ASP A 70 -11.13 -7.50 23.82
CA ASP A 70 -12.48 -7.79 23.36
C ASP A 70 -12.41 -8.49 21.99
N LEU A 71 -12.56 -9.81 22.00
CA LEU A 71 -12.54 -10.63 20.78
C LEU A 71 -13.69 -10.29 19.83
N ASN A 72 -14.84 -9.86 20.34
CA ASN A 72 -15.97 -9.50 19.47
C ASN A 72 -15.67 -8.22 18.72
N GLN A 73 -15.06 -7.23 19.39
CA GLN A 73 -14.63 -5.99 18.74
C GLN A 73 -13.52 -6.24 17.70
N LEU A 74 -12.58 -7.13 18.00
CA LEU A 74 -11.54 -7.53 17.04
C LEU A 74 -12.14 -8.22 15.82
N LYS A 75 -13.01 -9.22 16.02
CA LYS A 75 -13.70 -9.91 14.92
C LYS A 75 -14.49 -8.92 14.09
N ASP A 76 -15.18 -7.99 14.72
CA ASP A 76 -15.96 -6.98 14.01
C ASP A 76 -15.08 -6.12 13.10
N TYR A 77 -13.99 -5.59 13.65
CA TYR A 77 -13.07 -4.74 12.91
C TYR A 77 -12.48 -5.44 11.69
N TRP A 78 -11.96 -6.66 11.87
CA TRP A 78 -11.23 -7.37 10.83
C TRP A 78 -12.13 -8.06 9.79
N THR A 79 -13.42 -8.28 10.09
CA THR A 79 -14.36 -8.93 9.14
C THR A 79 -15.05 -7.97 8.17
N ILE A 80 -14.91 -6.65 8.36
CA ILE A 80 -15.36 -5.59 7.45
C ILE A 80 -16.82 -5.78 6.99
N GLY A 81 -17.76 -5.66 7.93
CA GLY A 81 -19.19 -5.82 7.59
C GLY A 81 -19.51 -7.18 6.97
N SER A 82 -18.75 -8.23 7.32
CA SER A 82 -18.86 -9.62 6.83
C SER A 82 -18.15 -9.96 5.52
N LYS A 83 -17.47 -9.02 4.87
CA LYS A 83 -16.74 -9.29 3.62
C LYS A 83 -15.46 -10.12 3.79
N ASN A 84 -14.95 -10.22 5.01
CA ASN A 84 -13.70 -10.93 5.32
C ASN A 84 -13.91 -11.96 6.45
N ARG A 85 -14.98 -12.76 6.40
CA ARG A 85 -15.33 -13.73 7.46
C ARG A 85 -14.38 -14.93 7.57
N ASP A 86 -13.61 -15.22 6.53
CA ASP A 86 -12.71 -16.38 6.50
C ASP A 86 -11.59 -16.32 7.53
N ILE A 87 -11.34 -15.15 8.13
CA ILE A 87 -10.35 -14.97 9.19
C ILE A 87 -10.86 -15.42 10.57
N LEU A 88 -12.18 -15.59 10.75
CA LEU A 88 -12.78 -15.86 12.06
C LEU A 88 -12.18 -17.10 12.74
N PRO A 89 -11.98 -18.25 12.04
CA PRO A 89 -11.33 -19.41 12.64
C PRO A 89 -9.91 -19.14 13.12
N ILE A 90 -9.17 -18.25 12.44
CA ILE A 90 -7.80 -17.87 12.83
C ILE A 90 -7.83 -17.08 14.14
N LEU A 91 -8.73 -16.11 14.26
CA LEU A 91 -8.92 -15.32 15.47
C LEU A 91 -9.36 -16.20 16.66
N ASP A 92 -10.26 -17.16 16.41
CA ASP A 92 -10.72 -18.13 17.43
C ASP A 92 -9.61 -19.09 17.86
N ALA A 93 -8.83 -19.62 16.92
CA ALA A 93 -7.72 -20.52 17.23
C ALA A 93 -6.63 -19.82 18.07
N VAL A 94 -6.26 -18.58 17.71
CA VAL A 94 -5.21 -17.84 18.42
C VAL A 94 -5.66 -17.47 19.83
N SER A 95 -6.90 -17.00 19.99
CA SER A 95 -7.43 -16.63 21.31
C SER A 95 -7.60 -17.81 22.27
N SER A 96 -7.82 -19.03 21.75
CA SER A 96 -8.01 -20.24 22.56
C SER A 96 -6.72 -21.02 22.81
N THR A 97 -5.63 -20.72 22.10
CA THR A 97 -4.36 -21.46 22.21
C THR A 97 -3.42 -20.80 23.21
N LYS A 98 -3.14 -21.49 24.33
CA LYS A 98 -2.20 -21.01 25.34
C LYS A 98 -0.80 -20.83 24.74
N GLY A 99 -0.22 -19.64 24.92
CA GLY A 99 1.14 -19.31 24.46
C GLY A 99 1.21 -18.76 23.04
N VAL A 100 0.09 -18.59 22.35
CA VAL A 100 0.01 -17.89 21.06
C VAL A 100 -0.76 -16.59 21.26
N ASP A 101 -0.06 -15.46 21.15
CA ASP A 101 -0.65 -14.13 21.32
C ASP A 101 -0.43 -13.21 20.12
N TYR A 102 0.13 -13.70 19.01
CA TYR A 102 0.40 -12.92 17.81
C TYR A 102 -0.17 -13.54 16.52
N ILE A 103 -0.60 -12.69 15.60
CA ILE A 103 -1.02 -13.04 14.24
C ILE A 103 -0.32 -12.10 13.27
N ASP A 104 0.35 -12.63 12.24
CA ASP A 104 0.86 -11.79 11.16
C ASP A 104 -0.31 -11.10 10.43
N LEU A 105 -0.20 -9.78 10.26
CA LEU A 105 -1.26 -8.94 9.68
C LEU A 105 -1.66 -9.41 8.28
N VAL A 106 -0.73 -10.00 7.53
CA VAL A 106 -1.00 -10.63 6.23
C VAL A 106 -2.17 -11.61 6.32
N HIS A 107 -2.33 -12.31 7.45
CA HIS A 107 -3.41 -13.27 7.69
C HIS A 107 -4.79 -12.64 7.95
N LEU A 108 -4.83 -11.33 8.16
CA LEU A 108 -6.06 -10.58 8.43
C LEU A 108 -6.51 -9.75 7.22
N LEU A 109 -5.65 -9.55 6.23
CA LEU A 109 -5.98 -8.82 5.01
C LEU A 109 -7.01 -9.57 4.16
N PRO A 110 -7.86 -8.83 3.40
CA PRO A 110 -8.72 -9.43 2.37
C PRO A 110 -7.92 -10.28 1.37
N PRO A 111 -8.53 -11.32 0.76
CA PRO A 111 -7.80 -12.28 -0.07
C PRO A 111 -6.96 -11.66 -1.19
N ASN A 112 -7.51 -10.70 -1.95
CA ASN A 112 -6.79 -10.06 -3.04
C ASN A 112 -5.68 -9.12 -2.57
N ALA A 113 -5.93 -8.35 -1.51
CA ALA A 113 -4.90 -7.52 -0.88
C ALA A 113 -3.74 -8.39 -0.35
N ARG A 114 -4.05 -9.54 0.27
CA ARG A 114 -3.02 -10.51 0.68
C ARG A 114 -2.24 -11.03 -0.51
N ARG A 115 -2.92 -11.42 -1.60
CA ARG A 115 -2.30 -12.01 -2.79
C ARG A 115 -1.33 -11.05 -3.49
N LEU A 116 -1.65 -9.76 -3.50
CA LEU A 116 -0.85 -8.73 -4.17
C LEU A 116 0.26 -8.17 -3.28
N LEU A 117 0.17 -8.30 -1.96
CA LEU A 117 1.17 -7.78 -1.03
C LEU A 117 2.59 -8.28 -1.38
N PHE A 118 3.53 -7.35 -1.51
CA PHE A 118 4.93 -7.57 -1.91
C PHE A 118 5.14 -8.06 -3.36
N VAL A 119 4.08 -8.08 -4.18
CA VAL A 119 4.17 -8.43 -5.60
C VAL A 119 4.49 -7.17 -6.41
N TYR A 120 5.42 -7.28 -7.34
CA TYR A 120 5.66 -6.28 -8.37
C TYR A 120 4.69 -6.55 -9.54
N PRO A 121 4.04 -5.51 -10.12
CA PRO A 121 3.19 -5.70 -11.29
C PRO A 121 3.94 -6.36 -12.43
N ASN A 122 3.23 -7.20 -13.17
CA ASN A 122 3.73 -7.85 -14.37
C ASN A 122 2.73 -7.67 -15.52
N ALA A 123 3.10 -8.14 -16.72
CA ALA A 123 2.29 -8.00 -17.92
C ALA A 123 0.93 -8.71 -17.84
N ASP A 124 0.77 -9.71 -16.96
CA ASP A 124 -0.51 -10.40 -16.79
C ASP A 124 -1.53 -9.56 -16.01
N MET A 125 -1.08 -8.45 -15.40
CA MET A 125 -1.92 -7.52 -14.66
C MET A 125 -2.35 -6.30 -15.48
N SER A 126 -1.86 -6.14 -16.71
CA SER A 126 -2.21 -5.00 -17.56
C SER A 126 -3.42 -5.29 -18.45
N VAL A 127 -4.21 -4.25 -18.70
CA VAL A 127 -5.23 -4.25 -19.75
C VAL A 127 -4.83 -3.22 -20.79
N GLY A 128 -4.50 -3.68 -21.99
CA GLY A 128 -3.84 -2.83 -22.98
C GLY A 128 -2.48 -2.37 -22.48
N ASP A 129 -2.27 -1.06 -22.43
CA ASP A 129 -1.03 -0.42 -21.93
C ASP A 129 -1.15 0.08 -20.47
N GLU A 130 -2.29 -0.15 -19.82
CA GLU A 130 -2.58 0.35 -18.47
C GLU A 130 -2.27 -0.70 -17.41
N PHE A 131 -1.69 -0.24 -16.29
CA PHE A 131 -1.25 -1.09 -15.18
C PHE A 131 -1.89 -0.68 -13.86
N PRO A 132 -1.99 -1.60 -12.88
CA PRO A 132 -2.48 -1.30 -11.54
C PRO A 132 -1.77 -0.10 -10.89
N ASP A 133 -2.56 0.92 -10.58
CA ASP A 133 -2.11 2.14 -9.93
C ASP A 133 -2.61 2.23 -8.48
N CYS A 134 -2.41 3.38 -7.83
CA CYS A 134 -2.87 3.58 -6.45
C CYS A 134 -4.41 3.58 -6.32
N PHE A 135 -5.13 4.16 -7.27
CA PHE A 135 -6.59 4.21 -7.24
C PHE A 135 -7.20 2.83 -7.47
N TRP A 136 -6.78 2.13 -8.53
CA TRP A 136 -7.17 0.75 -8.81
C TRP A 136 -6.94 -0.14 -7.58
N THR A 137 -5.80 0.03 -6.92
CA THR A 137 -5.44 -0.74 -5.72
C THR A 137 -6.42 -0.48 -4.58
N ALA A 138 -6.74 0.79 -4.32
CA ALA A 138 -7.65 1.17 -3.25
C ALA A 138 -9.10 0.71 -3.53
N PHE A 139 -9.55 0.80 -4.79
CA PHE A 139 -10.88 0.33 -5.20
C PHE A 139 -11.03 -1.19 -5.08
N ASN A 140 -9.96 -1.94 -5.39
CA ASN A 140 -9.98 -3.40 -5.38
C ASN A 140 -9.63 -4.04 -4.02
N PHE A 141 -9.30 -3.25 -2.99
CA PHE A 141 -8.80 -3.76 -1.71
C PHE A 141 -9.73 -4.80 -1.05
N MET A 142 -11.05 -4.60 -1.15
CA MET A 142 -12.06 -5.47 -0.54
C MET A 142 -12.83 -6.33 -1.55
N GLU A 143 -12.48 -6.25 -2.83
CA GLU A 143 -13.22 -6.99 -3.86
C GLU A 143 -12.82 -8.46 -3.85
N SER A 144 -13.81 -9.35 -4.05
CA SER A 144 -13.56 -10.79 -4.17
C SER A 144 -12.92 -11.14 -5.52
N GLU A 145 -13.27 -10.41 -6.57
CA GLU A 145 -12.68 -10.51 -7.90
C GLU A 145 -12.06 -9.16 -8.26
N LEU A 146 -10.84 -9.17 -8.78
CA LEU A 146 -10.20 -7.95 -9.24
C LEU A 146 -10.94 -7.43 -10.46
N SER A 147 -11.35 -6.17 -10.40
CA SER A 147 -11.93 -5.49 -11.53
C SER A 147 -10.84 -4.79 -12.33
N ASP A 148 -10.82 -5.03 -13.63
CA ASP A 148 -10.01 -4.24 -14.57
C ASP A 148 -10.59 -2.83 -14.76
N ARG A 149 -11.81 -2.60 -14.26
CA ARG A 149 -12.37 -1.25 -14.17
C ARG A 149 -11.36 -0.38 -13.41
N ASN A 150 -11.19 0.84 -13.91
CA ASN A 150 -10.37 1.89 -13.29
C ASN A 150 -8.87 1.77 -13.54
N LEU A 151 -8.44 0.88 -14.44
CA LEU A 151 -7.10 0.95 -15.02
C LEU A 151 -6.99 2.15 -15.98
N ASP A 152 -8.01 2.40 -16.81
CA ASP A 152 -7.95 3.41 -17.87
C ASP A 152 -8.37 4.84 -17.44
N ASN A 153 -9.14 4.98 -16.36
CA ASN A 153 -9.57 6.28 -15.83
C ASN A 153 -9.92 6.18 -14.33
N PRO A 154 -8.96 6.44 -13.43
CA PRO A 154 -9.14 6.27 -12.00
C PRO A 154 -10.06 7.31 -11.34
N LEU A 155 -10.34 8.44 -11.98
CA LEU A 155 -11.06 9.58 -11.40
C LEU A 155 -12.52 9.74 -11.88
N ASP A 156 -12.93 9.11 -12.99
CA ASP A 156 -14.36 9.02 -13.38
C ASP A 156 -15.19 8.08 -12.48
N MET A 157 -14.57 7.59 -11.41
CA MET A 157 -15.10 6.60 -10.50
C MET A 157 -15.93 7.24 -9.39
N ASN A 158 -17.20 7.52 -9.67
CA ASN A 158 -18.34 7.15 -8.82
C ASN A 158 -18.21 7.33 -7.27
N LEU A 159 -17.45 8.32 -6.78
CA LEU A 159 -17.22 8.63 -5.36
C LEU A 159 -18.50 9.02 -4.59
N GLY A 160 -19.66 9.01 -5.27
CA GLY A 160 -20.98 9.16 -4.67
C GLY A 160 -21.91 7.94 -4.79
N THR A 161 -21.65 6.95 -5.67
CA THR A 161 -22.58 5.82 -5.88
C THR A 161 -22.19 4.57 -5.12
N ARG A 162 -20.89 4.33 -4.90
CA ARG A 162 -20.36 3.15 -4.18
C ARG A 162 -19.64 3.49 -2.90
N TRP A 163 -19.06 4.68 -2.85
CA TRP A 163 -18.31 5.20 -1.73
C TRP A 163 -19.08 6.37 -1.13
N LEU A 164 -19.01 6.52 0.19
CA LEU A 164 -19.55 7.66 0.91
C LEU A 164 -18.43 8.27 1.73
N GLN A 165 -18.33 9.59 1.71
CA GLN A 165 -17.38 10.30 2.56
C GLN A 165 -17.73 10.07 4.03
N VAL A 166 -16.73 9.80 4.85
CA VAL A 166 -16.87 9.55 6.29
C VAL A 166 -15.85 10.35 7.07
N GLU A 167 -16.13 10.55 8.35
CA GLU A 167 -15.16 11.07 9.32
C GLU A 167 -14.62 9.93 10.18
N PRO A 168 -13.44 10.10 10.82
CA PRO A 168 -12.95 9.15 11.80
C PRO A 168 -13.97 8.83 12.92
N PRO A 169 -13.93 7.64 13.54
CA PRO A 169 -12.88 6.63 13.42
C PRO A 169 -12.95 5.80 12.13
N LEU A 170 -11.78 5.55 11.54
CA LEU A 170 -11.64 4.76 10.32
C LEU A 170 -11.75 3.25 10.59
N ARG A 171 -12.18 2.51 9.58
CA ARG A 171 -12.32 1.06 9.54
C ARG A 171 -11.40 0.46 8.48
N LEU A 172 -11.01 -0.79 8.69
CA LEU A 172 -10.25 -1.56 7.69
C LEU A 172 -10.94 -1.47 6.32
N GLY A 173 -10.19 -1.02 5.32
CA GLY A 173 -10.66 -0.85 3.95
C GLY A 173 -11.32 0.49 3.63
N ASP A 174 -11.45 1.40 4.61
CA ASP A 174 -11.76 2.79 4.30
C ASP A 174 -10.69 3.35 3.36
N MET A 175 -11.12 4.00 2.29
CA MET A 175 -10.25 4.62 1.31
C MET A 175 -9.83 5.99 1.81
N ILE A 176 -8.53 6.25 1.80
CA ILE A 176 -7.94 7.56 2.05
C ILE A 176 -7.54 8.13 0.70
N VAL A 177 -8.09 9.30 0.37
CA VAL A 177 -7.77 10.03 -0.86
C VAL A 177 -6.98 11.28 -0.49
N ILE A 178 -5.90 11.51 -1.22
CA ILE A 178 -5.13 12.75 -1.15
C ILE A 178 -5.47 13.55 -2.39
N SER A 179 -5.86 14.80 -2.16
CA SER A 179 -6.10 15.77 -3.22
C SER A 179 -5.19 16.99 -3.07
N GLU A 180 -4.87 17.63 -4.18
CA GLU A 180 -4.31 18.99 -4.16
C GLU A 180 -5.33 19.95 -3.57
N SER A 181 -4.92 20.77 -2.61
CA SER A 181 -5.84 21.69 -1.92
C SER A 181 -6.36 22.81 -2.83
N ASP A 182 -5.59 23.22 -3.84
CA ASP A 182 -5.94 24.33 -4.71
C ASP A 182 -6.96 23.92 -5.79
N THR A 183 -6.79 22.74 -6.39
CA THR A 183 -7.63 22.23 -7.48
C THR A 183 -8.71 21.28 -7.00
N GLY A 184 -8.51 20.63 -5.85
CA GLY A 184 -9.32 19.50 -5.40
C GLY A 184 -9.06 18.20 -6.16
N GLU A 185 -8.13 18.21 -7.12
CA GLU A 185 -7.78 17.03 -7.92
C GLU A 185 -7.16 15.95 -7.04
N ALA A 186 -7.70 14.74 -7.10
CA ALA A 186 -7.16 13.61 -6.36
C ALA A 186 -5.88 13.09 -7.04
N VAL A 187 -4.79 13.08 -6.28
CA VAL A 187 -3.44 12.69 -6.74
C VAL A 187 -3.00 11.34 -6.22
N HIS A 188 -3.67 10.82 -5.19
CA HIS A 188 -3.38 9.49 -4.65
C HIS A 188 -4.58 8.90 -3.90
N ALA A 189 -4.62 7.57 -3.84
CA ALA A 189 -5.51 6.83 -2.94
C ALA A 189 -4.81 5.63 -2.32
N CYS A 190 -5.20 5.28 -1.10
CA CYS A 190 -4.76 4.08 -0.40
C CYS A 190 -5.88 3.54 0.51
N SER A 191 -5.72 2.32 1.01
CA SER A 191 -6.70 1.70 1.90
C SER A 191 -6.18 1.67 3.34
N PHE A 192 -6.98 2.18 4.27
CA PHE A 192 -6.69 2.14 5.69
C PHE A 192 -6.67 0.70 6.21
N ILE A 193 -5.68 0.35 7.03
CA ILE A 193 -5.61 -0.95 7.69
C ILE A 193 -5.95 -0.84 9.17
N ALA A 194 -5.11 -0.12 9.93
CA ALA A 194 -5.25 0.13 11.36
C ALA A 194 -4.18 1.12 11.84
N ASP A 195 -4.50 1.94 12.83
CA ASP A 195 -3.60 2.96 13.40
C ASP A 195 -3.03 3.88 12.30
N ASP A 196 -1.72 3.84 12.05
CA ASP A 196 -1.03 4.58 10.98
C ASP A 196 -0.83 3.73 9.71
N MET A 197 -1.22 2.46 9.70
CA MET A 197 -0.92 1.57 8.57
C MET A 197 -1.91 1.71 7.42
N VAL A 198 -1.37 1.82 6.20
CA VAL A 198 -2.12 1.85 4.94
C VAL A 198 -1.59 0.82 3.95
N TYR A 199 -2.48 0.29 3.12
CA TYR A 199 -2.17 -0.56 1.97
C TYR A 199 -2.16 0.28 0.68
N THR A 200 -1.09 0.18 -0.10
CA THR A 200 -0.92 1.02 -1.30
C THR A 200 0.00 0.40 -2.34
N LYS A 201 -0.14 0.83 -3.59
CA LYS A 201 0.76 0.53 -4.71
C LYS A 201 1.75 1.68 -5.01
N ASN A 202 1.50 2.87 -4.46
CA ASN A 202 2.34 4.06 -4.63
C ASN A 202 2.62 4.43 -6.10
N GLY A 203 1.55 4.53 -6.90
CA GLY A 203 1.55 5.00 -8.29
C GLY A 203 1.72 3.89 -9.34
N LEU A 204 1.82 4.32 -10.61
CA LEU A 204 1.82 3.47 -11.81
C LEU A 204 3.12 2.68 -12.05
N SER A 205 4.18 2.94 -11.29
CA SER A 205 5.49 2.35 -11.57
C SER A 205 5.48 0.82 -11.38
N LEU A 206 5.87 0.08 -12.41
CA LEU A 206 6.12 -1.37 -12.33
C LEU A 206 7.24 -1.71 -11.35
N MET A 207 8.07 -0.73 -11.01
CA MET A 207 9.23 -0.89 -10.13
C MET A 207 8.88 -0.73 -8.64
N ARG A 208 7.59 -0.64 -8.31
CA ARG A 208 7.10 -0.55 -6.93
C ARG A 208 6.15 -1.70 -6.67
N PRO A 209 6.33 -2.47 -5.58
CA PRO A 209 5.38 -3.51 -5.23
C PRO A 209 4.14 -2.92 -4.55
N PHE A 210 3.08 -3.71 -4.43
CA PHE A 210 2.04 -3.42 -3.43
C PHE A 210 2.64 -3.61 -2.04
N THR A 211 2.32 -2.71 -1.12
CA THR A 211 3.02 -2.61 0.17
C THR A 211 2.10 -2.13 1.29
N ILE A 212 2.51 -2.39 2.53
CA ILE A 212 2.02 -1.68 3.70
C ILE A 212 3.02 -0.57 4.04
N ALA A 213 2.51 0.63 4.27
CA ALA A 213 3.30 1.79 4.67
C ALA A 213 2.64 2.52 5.86
N SER A 214 3.37 3.40 6.52
CA SER A 214 2.73 4.41 7.38
C SER A 214 2.05 5.47 6.52
N LEU A 215 0.90 5.96 6.99
CA LEU A 215 0.20 7.10 6.45
C LEU A 215 1.11 8.33 6.47
N GLU A 216 1.88 8.51 7.54
CA GLU A 216 2.89 9.58 7.62
C GLU A 216 3.92 9.50 6.47
N THR A 217 4.54 8.33 6.27
CA THR A 217 5.51 8.14 5.18
C THR A 217 4.83 8.37 3.84
N MET A 218 3.61 7.87 3.67
CA MET A 218 2.85 8.02 2.43
C MET A 218 2.59 9.50 2.13
N LEU A 219 2.04 10.27 3.07
CA LEU A 219 1.78 11.70 2.93
C LEU A 219 3.06 12.49 2.62
N SER A 220 4.20 12.12 3.21
CA SER A 220 5.49 12.78 2.94
C SER A 220 5.94 12.70 1.47
N ASN A 221 5.49 11.69 0.72
CA ASN A 221 5.74 11.58 -0.72
C ASN A 221 4.94 12.61 -1.54
N TYR A 222 3.77 13.02 -1.05
CA TYR A 222 2.79 13.85 -1.78
C TYR A 222 2.75 15.31 -1.34
N HIS A 223 3.30 15.65 -0.16
CA HIS A 223 3.44 17.05 0.31
C HIS A 223 4.26 17.99 -0.61
N LYS A 224 4.85 17.46 -1.69
CA LYS A 224 5.69 18.22 -2.64
C LYS A 224 4.91 18.84 -3.81
N GLN A 225 3.63 18.50 -3.97
CA GLN A 225 2.77 19.03 -5.06
C GLN A 225 1.99 20.29 -4.67
N GLY A 226 2.09 20.73 -3.41
CA GLY A 226 1.35 21.89 -2.89
C GLY A 226 0.73 21.57 -1.53
N ALA A 227 -0.15 22.45 -1.04
CA ALA A 227 -1.02 22.09 0.06
C ALA A 227 -1.86 20.87 -0.37
N THR A 228 -1.97 19.87 0.51
CA THR A 228 -2.70 18.63 0.24
C THR A 228 -3.84 18.49 1.25
N ALA A 229 -5.01 18.12 0.75
CA ALA A 229 -6.17 17.76 1.56
C ALA A 229 -6.31 16.24 1.63
N VAL A 230 -6.77 15.74 2.77
CA VAL A 230 -7.02 14.32 2.99
C VAL A 230 -8.50 14.12 3.24
N SER A 231 -9.12 13.20 2.52
CA SER A 231 -10.52 12.81 2.69
C SER A 231 -10.64 11.30 2.83
N TYR A 232 -11.68 10.86 3.53
CA TYR A 232 -11.92 9.45 3.85
C TYR A 232 -13.24 8.99 3.27
N TYR A 233 -13.26 7.78 2.72
CA TYR A 233 -14.44 7.20 2.13
C TYR A 233 -14.64 5.76 2.59
N ARG A 234 -15.89 5.41 2.91
CA ARG A 234 -16.28 4.05 3.25
C ARG A 234 -17.18 3.47 2.17
N HIS A 235 -16.97 2.19 1.85
CA HIS A 235 -17.80 1.49 0.89
C HIS A 235 -19.23 1.34 1.44
N ARG A 236 -20.24 1.61 0.61
CA ARG A 236 -21.66 1.59 1.01
C ARG A 236 -22.12 0.27 1.61
N ASP A 237 -21.66 -0.86 1.08
CA ASP A 237 -21.99 -2.17 1.64
C ASP A 237 -21.54 -2.34 3.09
N VAL A 238 -20.41 -1.72 3.48
CA VAL A 238 -19.93 -1.76 4.87
C VAL A 238 -20.85 -0.94 5.75
N ILE A 239 -21.22 0.28 5.30
CA ILE A 239 -22.18 1.14 6.02
C ILE A 239 -23.54 0.43 6.17
N ALA A 240 -24.02 -0.22 5.11
CA ALA A 240 -25.28 -0.96 5.13
C ALA A 240 -25.24 -2.15 6.10
N ALA A 241 -24.12 -2.88 6.15
CA ALA A 241 -23.92 -3.96 7.11
C ALA A 241 -23.81 -3.45 8.56
N GLU A 242 -23.23 -2.26 8.77
CA GLU A 242 -23.18 -1.60 10.08
C GLU A 242 -24.58 -1.17 10.56
N ALA A 243 -25.44 -0.69 9.66
CA ALA A 243 -26.80 -0.23 9.99
C ALA A 243 -27.79 -1.36 10.32
N GLN A 244 -27.46 -2.62 10.02
CA GLN A 244 -28.31 -3.79 10.28
C GLN A 244 -28.02 -4.47 11.63
N ARG A 245 -27.18 -3.87 12.46
CA ARG A 245 -26.74 -4.39 13.77
C ARG A 245 -27.33 -3.59 14.91
#